data_AF-A0A091E278-F1
#
_entry.id   AF-A0A091E278-F1
#
_cell.length_a   1.000
_cell.length_b   1.000
_cell.length_c   1.000
_cell.angle_alpha   90.00
_cell.angle_beta   90.00
_cell.angle_gamma   90.00
#
_symmetry.space_group_name_H-M   'P 1'
#
loop_
_entity.id
_entity.type
_entity.pdbx_description
1 polymer ?
#
loop_
_entity_poly.entity_id
_entity_poly.type
_entity_poly.pdbx_seq_one_letter_code
_entity_poly.pdbx_strand_id
1 'polypeptide(L)' 'RSLLLPRSLQLPLTPALGFKNKAVLRKRCRDCYMVKRKGRWYVLCKTNPRHKQRQMV' A
#
# COMPACT_ATOMS: atom_id res chain seq x y z
N ARG A 1 3.17 -13.58 37.81
CA ARG A 1 4.50 -12.98 37.59
C ARG A 1 4.67 -12.71 36.09
N SER A 2 3.92 -11.76 35.57
CA SER A 2 3.84 -11.42 34.15
C SER A 2 5.06 -10.58 33.79
N LEU A 3 5.99 -11.14 33.03
CA LEU A 3 7.13 -10.41 32.48
C LEU A 3 6.61 -9.52 31.35
N LEU A 4 6.20 -8.29 31.71
CA LEU A 4 5.93 -7.25 30.73
C LEU A 4 7.27 -6.83 30.13
N LEU A 5 7.52 -7.21 28.87
CA LEU A 5 8.71 -6.81 28.12
C LEU A 5 8.80 -5.27 28.10
N PRO A 6 10.00 -4.68 28.25
CA PRO A 6 10.15 -3.23 28.24
C PRO A 6 9.72 -2.67 26.88
N ARG A 7 8.91 -1.61 26.95
CA ARG A 7 8.32 -0.88 25.81
C ARG A 7 9.35 -0.29 24.84
N SER A 8 10.64 -0.29 25.21
CA SER A 8 11.76 0.13 24.38
C SER A 8 12.10 -0.80 23.20
N LEU A 9 11.52 -2.01 23.15
CA LEU A 9 11.73 -2.97 22.04
C LEU A 9 10.64 -2.93 20.95
N GLN A 10 9.71 -1.96 20.99
CA GLN A 10 8.69 -1.82 19.95
C GLN A 10 9.31 -1.14 18.72
N LEU A 11 9.71 -1.93 17.72
CA LEU A 11 10.10 -1.40 16.41
C LEU A 11 8.97 -0.50 15.88
N PRO A 12 9.29 0.70 15.34
CA PRO A 12 8.27 1.53 14.72
C PRO A 12 7.67 0.76 13.54
N LEU A 13 6.37 0.46 13.64
CA LEU A 13 5.55 -0.05 12.54
C LEU A 13 5.50 1.04 11.46
N THR A 14 6.52 1.10 10.61
CA THR A 14 6.52 2.03 9.48
C THR A 14 5.34 1.65 8.58
N PRO A 15 4.38 2.56 8.34
CA PRO A 15 3.30 2.27 7.42
C PRO A 15 3.94 2.09 6.04
N ALA A 16 3.92 0.86 5.53
CA ALA A 16 4.54 0.53 4.27
C ALA A 16 4.05 1.50 3.17
N LEU A 17 4.98 2.27 2.61
CA LEU A 17 4.81 3.13 1.43
C LEU A 17 4.56 2.31 0.14
N GLY A 18 4.00 1.11 0.28
CA GLY A 18 3.78 0.13 -0.77
C GLY A 18 2.42 0.23 -1.44
N PHE A 19 2.15 -0.75 -2.30
CA PHE A 19 0.87 -0.88 -2.99
C PHE A 19 -0.20 -1.47 -2.07
N LYS A 20 -1.42 -0.94 -2.16
CA LYS A 20 -2.61 -1.55 -1.53
C LYS A 20 -3.19 -2.62 -2.46
N ASN A 21 -3.22 -3.87 -2.03
CA ASN A 21 -3.89 -4.94 -2.80
C ASN A 21 -5.41 -4.75 -2.73
N LYS A 22 -6.08 -4.77 -3.88
CA LYS A 22 -7.53 -4.57 -4.01
C LYS A 22 -8.09 -5.47 -5.10
N ALA A 23 -9.25 -6.09 -4.86
CA ALA A 23 -9.97 -6.84 -5.89
C ALA A 23 -10.43 -5.91 -7.03
N VAL A 24 -10.97 -4.74 -6.67
CA VAL A 24 -11.40 -3.69 -7.61
C VAL A 24 -10.47 -2.48 -7.51
N LEU A 25 -9.91 -2.09 -8.65
CA LEU A 25 -9.06 -0.91 -8.76
C LEU A 25 -9.88 0.32 -9.10
N ARG A 26 -9.59 1.46 -8.44
CA ARG A 26 -10.22 2.74 -8.74
C ARG A 26 -9.22 3.89 -8.70
N LYS A 27 -9.32 4.82 -9.64
CA LYS A 27 -8.59 6.09 -9.62
C LYS A 27 -9.17 6.97 -8.50
N ARG A 28 -8.31 7.66 -7.74
CA ARG A 28 -8.71 8.54 -6.63
C ARG A 28 -8.50 10.04 -6.92
N CYS A 29 -7.64 10.35 -7.89
CA CYS A 29 -7.36 11.71 -8.34
C CYS A 29 -7.14 11.72 -9.86
N ARG A 30 -7.03 12.92 -10.44
CA ARG A 30 -6.82 13.13 -11.89
C ARG A 30 -5.50 12.52 -12.38
N ASP A 31 -4.46 12.59 -11.55
CA ASP A 31 -3.13 12.05 -11.87
C ASP A 31 -3.02 10.52 -11.71
N CYS A 32 -4.09 9.85 -11.27
CA CYS A 32 -4.11 8.40 -11.22
C CYS A 32 -4.23 7.82 -12.62
N TYR A 33 -3.34 6.90 -12.97
CA TYR A 33 -3.40 6.18 -14.24
C TYR A 33 -3.30 4.67 -14.01
N MET A 34 -3.96 3.92 -14.90
CA MET A 34 -3.99 2.46 -14.84
C MET A 34 -2.94 1.89 -15.78
N VAL A 35 -2.23 0.87 -15.32
CA VAL A 35 -1.23 0.15 -16.12
C VAL A 35 -1.35 -1.35 -15.88
N LYS A 36 -1.11 -2.16 -16.91
CA LYS A 36 -0.96 -3.61 -16.77
C LYS A 36 0.53 -3.95 -16.78
N ARG A 37 1.01 -4.65 -15.74
CA ARG A 37 2.41 -5.07 -15.60
C ARG A 37 2.43 -6.51 -15.11
N LYS A 38 3.26 -7.37 -15.70
CA LYS A 38 3.39 -8.79 -15.30
C LYS A 38 2.03 -9.49 -15.12
N GLY A 39 1.11 -9.27 -16.06
CA GLY A 39 -0.23 -9.86 -16.05
C GLY A 39 -1.25 -9.24 -15.09
N ARG A 40 -0.86 -8.36 -14.16
CA ARG A 40 -1.77 -7.74 -13.18
C ARG A 40 -2.03 -6.27 -13.48
N TRP A 41 -3.22 -5.79 -13.13
CA TRP A 41 -3.54 -4.37 -13.18
C TRP A 41 -3.03 -3.61 -11.96
N TYR A 42 -2.66 -2.34 -12.17
CA TYR A 42 -2.19 -1.42 -11.14
C TYR A 42 -2.81 -0.04 -11.36
N VAL A 43 -3.03 0.67 -10.25
CA VAL A 43 -3.22 2.12 -10.26
C VAL A 43 -1.94 2.76 -9.73
N LEU A 44 -1.34 3.64 -10.53
CA LEU A 44 -0.19 4.44 -10.14
C LEU A 44 -0.59 5.91 -10.03
N CYS A 45 0.14 6.64 -9.20
CA CYS A 45 0.02 8.08 -9.06
C CYS A 45 1.38 8.64 -8.68
N LYS A 46 1.86 9.64 -9.43
CA LYS A 46 3.14 10.32 -9.16
C LYS A 46 2.99 11.34 -8.03
N THR A 47 1.90 12.11 -8.07
CA THR A 47 1.58 13.17 -7.09
C THR A 47 1.27 12.61 -5.71
N ASN A 48 0.49 11.52 -5.63
CA ASN A 48 0.00 10.95 -4.37
C ASN A 48 0.34 9.45 -4.25
N PRO A 49 1.48 9.08 -3.66
CA PRO A 49 1.91 7.68 -3.53
C PRO A 49 0.91 6.79 -2.78
N ARG A 50 0.09 7.37 -1.88
CA ARG A 50 -0.96 6.67 -1.12
C ARG A 50 -2.09 6.10 -2.01
N HIS A 51 -2.16 6.49 -3.28
CA HIS A 51 -3.15 5.99 -4.25
C HIS A 51 -2.72 4.72 -4.98
N LYS A 52 -1.46 4.29 -4.80
CA LYS A 52 -0.91 3.09 -5.43
C LYS A 52 -1.72 1.85 -5.03
N GLN A 53 -2.29 1.17 -6.02
CA GLN A 53 -3.09 -0.04 -5.84
C GLN A 53 -2.59 -1.14 -6.78
N ARG A 54 -2.65 -2.39 -6.32
CA ARG A 54 -2.35 -3.59 -7.10
C ARG A 54 -3.58 -4.49 -7.14
N GLN A 55 -3.92 -5.02 -8.30
CA GLN A 55 -5.01 -5.97 -8.44
C GLN A 55 -4.70 -7.24 -7.63
N MET A 56 -5.64 -7.64 -6.80
CA MET A 56 -5.66 -8.94 -6.15
C MET A 56 -6.31 -9.91 -7.13
N VAL A 57 -5.49 -10.45 -8.03
CA VAL A 57 -5.74 -11.73 -8.73
C VAL A 57 -4.80 -12.73 -8.10
#